data_AF-A0AAP5H7Q1-F1
#
_entry.id   AF-A0AAP5H7Q1-F1
#
_cell.length_a   1.000
_cell.length_b   1.000
_cell.length_c   1.000
_cell.angle_alpha   90.00
_cell.angle_beta   90.00
_cell.angle_gamma   90.00
#
_symmetry.space_group_name_H-M   'P 1'
#
loop_
_entity.id
_entity.type
_entity.pdbx_description
1 polymer ?
#
loop_
_entity_poly.entity_id
_entity_poly.type
_entity_poly.pdbx_seq_one_letter_code
_entity_poly.pdbx_strand_id
1 'polypeptide(L)'
;MKRLNQAIERISAIDWNSIGNRESRSHVHLCSEYLRRASIFSKKFPGSCIYPFIVISNSITKSEENFEKFQVLDKINNSYHRVIVDSYLELNALIDEGNQIALENQDLFEPVIKLYERGGSFYKRGGFVNVAGESFEIVDRTNMKPHDISDQKLDQIDIEQDMEILWGNEDNIVIENYLEHALNRINLINFKFEEAEKNSHLILANEFLKRSAYFERFSYLDLSLESPFVNVAEALGYSPILEIEKISPTVSSIQNEIIKSICIQYLELSALVDQGVLRARKYYNVYEPLIKLFERGGEIDLVDNNIVVGSTIVPLSDWYVYAMTRPEYDISIESLNALDS
;
A
#
# COMPACT_ATOMS: atom_id res chain seq x y z
N MET A 1 -9.23 26.62 -21.19
CA MET A 1 -7.82 26.51 -20.77
C MET A 1 -7.12 25.64 -21.79
N LYS A 2 -5.91 26.00 -22.25
CA LYS A 2 -5.15 25.20 -23.22
C LYS A 2 -4.80 23.83 -22.63
N ARG A 3 -4.80 22.77 -23.44
CA ARG A 3 -4.55 21.39 -23.00
C ARG A 3 -3.13 21.20 -22.49
N LEU A 4 -2.15 21.86 -23.11
CA LEU A 4 -0.77 21.87 -22.65
C LEU A 4 -0.64 22.42 -21.23
N ASN A 5 -1.37 23.49 -20.88
CA ASN A 5 -1.30 24.05 -19.52
C ASN A 5 -1.84 23.07 -18.48
N GLN A 6 -2.93 22.36 -18.79
CA GLN A 6 -3.47 21.31 -17.91
C GLN A 6 -2.48 20.16 -17.74
N ALA A 7 -1.80 19.76 -18.82
CA ALA A 7 -0.75 18.76 -18.78
C ALA A 7 0.43 19.21 -17.90
N ILE A 8 0.87 20.47 -18.00
CA ILE A 8 1.94 21.02 -17.15
C ILE A 8 1.53 21.01 -15.67
N GLU A 9 0.31 21.45 -15.36
CA GLU A 9 -0.22 21.42 -13.98
C GLU A 9 -0.24 19.99 -13.43
N ARG A 10 -0.70 19.03 -14.24
CA ARG A 10 -0.75 17.61 -13.88
C ARG A 10 0.63 17.05 -13.58
N ILE A 11 1.62 17.26 -14.46
CA ILE A 11 3.00 16.80 -14.25
C ILE A 11 3.65 17.50 -13.04
N SER A 12 3.29 18.76 -12.80
CA SER A 12 3.84 19.54 -11.67
C SER A 12 3.32 19.07 -10.31
N ALA A 13 2.14 18.43 -10.27
CA ALA A 13 1.55 17.87 -9.06
C ALA A 13 2.12 16.50 -8.67
N ILE A 14 2.88 15.85 -9.56
CA ILE A 14 3.51 14.56 -9.29
C ILE A 14 4.72 14.75 -8.38
N ASP A 15 4.81 13.95 -7.32
CA ASP A 15 6.01 13.87 -6.48
C ASP A 15 7.07 12.98 -7.16
N TRP A 16 7.96 13.62 -7.91
CA TRP A 16 9.02 12.95 -8.65
C TRP A 16 10.09 12.31 -7.75
N ASN A 17 10.17 12.70 -6.47
CA ASN A 17 11.14 12.12 -5.53
C ASN A 17 10.66 10.78 -4.97
N SER A 18 9.36 10.51 -4.99
CA SER A 18 8.76 9.27 -4.47
C SER A 18 8.47 8.22 -5.55
N ILE A 19 8.76 8.52 -6.83
CA ILE A 19 8.46 7.60 -7.94
C ILE A 19 9.33 6.35 -7.85
N GLY A 20 8.68 5.19 -7.90
CA GLY A 20 9.33 3.88 -7.80
C GLY A 20 9.51 3.37 -6.38
N ASN A 21 9.19 4.17 -5.35
CA ASN A 21 9.18 3.73 -3.96
C ASN A 21 7.92 2.89 -3.62
N ARG A 22 6.98 2.77 -4.56
CA ARG A 22 5.74 2.01 -4.43
C ARG A 22 5.66 0.93 -5.50
N GLU A 23 5.25 -0.27 -5.09
CA GLU A 23 4.85 -1.35 -5.98
C GLU A 23 3.38 -1.66 -5.76
N SER A 24 2.58 -1.69 -6.83
CA SER A 24 1.18 -2.13 -6.76
C SER A 24 0.71 -2.77 -8.08
N ARG A 25 -0.34 -3.60 -8.04
CA ARG A 25 -0.89 -4.28 -9.21
C ARG A 25 -1.52 -3.29 -10.19
N SER A 26 -2.06 -2.17 -9.72
CA SER A 26 -2.48 -1.10 -10.63
C SER A 26 -1.30 -0.55 -11.44
N HIS A 27 -0.06 -0.56 -10.92
CA HIS A 27 1.13 -0.18 -11.68
C HIS A 27 1.40 -1.15 -12.84
N VAL A 28 1.31 -2.45 -12.58
CA VAL A 28 1.42 -3.51 -13.58
C VAL A 28 0.33 -3.37 -14.64
N HIS A 29 -0.91 -3.09 -14.20
CA HIS A 29 -2.07 -2.89 -15.06
C HIS A 29 -1.89 -1.68 -16.00
N LEU A 30 -1.47 -0.53 -15.44
CA LEU A 30 -1.20 0.70 -16.17
C LEU A 30 -0.04 0.55 -17.16
N CYS A 31 1.05 -0.10 -16.74
CA CYS A 31 2.18 -0.38 -17.63
C CYS A 31 1.76 -1.28 -18.80
N SER A 32 0.98 -2.33 -18.53
CA SER A 32 0.45 -3.21 -19.58
C SER A 32 -0.37 -2.45 -20.62
N GLU A 33 -1.23 -1.54 -20.17
CA GLU A 33 -2.05 -0.70 -21.05
C GLU A 33 -1.22 0.32 -21.82
N TYR A 34 -0.21 0.94 -21.20
CA TYR A 34 0.73 1.81 -21.90
C TYR A 34 1.45 1.07 -23.03
N LEU A 35 2.00 -0.11 -22.75
CA LEU A 35 2.72 -0.92 -23.74
C LEU A 35 1.80 -1.33 -24.91
N ARG A 36 0.52 -1.60 -24.64
CA ARG A 36 -0.49 -1.86 -25.66
C ARG A 36 -0.73 -0.63 -26.55
N ARG A 37 -0.98 0.55 -25.96
CA ARG A 37 -1.21 1.80 -26.71
C ARG A 37 0.03 2.22 -27.51
N ALA A 38 1.20 2.13 -26.90
CA ALA A 38 2.47 2.39 -27.56
C ALA A 38 2.72 1.43 -28.75
N SER A 39 2.39 0.14 -28.62
CA SER A 39 2.50 -0.83 -29.74
C SER A 39 1.61 -0.44 -30.92
N ILE A 40 0.36 -0.07 -30.65
CA ILE A 40 -0.60 0.39 -31.68
C ILE A 40 -0.08 1.64 -32.36
N PHE A 41 0.35 2.61 -31.57
CA PHE A 41 0.88 3.87 -32.08
C PHE A 41 2.12 3.66 -32.95
N SER A 42 3.14 2.93 -32.46
CA SER A 42 4.37 2.65 -33.21
C SER A 42 4.13 1.91 -34.52
N LYS A 43 3.10 1.05 -34.59
CA LYS A 43 2.76 0.31 -35.81
C LYS A 43 2.09 1.19 -36.85
N LYS A 44 1.24 2.14 -36.41
CA LYS A 44 0.54 3.08 -37.30
C LYS A 44 1.44 4.26 -37.73
N PHE A 45 2.30 4.71 -36.83
CA PHE A 45 3.20 5.85 -37.02
C PHE A 45 4.66 5.44 -36.72
N PRO A 46 5.26 4.61 -37.61
CA PRO A 46 6.63 4.15 -37.43
C PRO A 46 7.59 5.33 -37.50
N GLY A 47 8.10 5.73 -36.34
CA GLY A 47 9.17 6.72 -36.19
C GLY A 47 10.51 6.05 -35.86
N SER A 48 11.55 6.84 -35.66
CA SER A 48 12.88 6.37 -35.21
C SER A 48 12.94 5.98 -33.72
N CYS A 49 11.79 5.92 -33.05
CA CYS A 49 11.66 5.65 -31.62
C CYS A 49 11.95 4.19 -31.27
N ILE A 50 12.57 3.96 -30.11
CA ILE A 50 12.75 2.62 -29.56
C ILE A 50 11.56 2.31 -28.65
N TYR A 51 10.70 1.40 -29.09
CA TYR A 51 9.60 0.90 -28.26
C TYR A 51 10.12 0.37 -26.90
N PRO A 52 9.45 0.71 -25.77
CA PRO A 52 8.19 1.45 -25.65
C PRO A 52 8.31 2.98 -25.53
N PHE A 53 9.50 3.56 -25.61
CA PHE A 53 9.72 4.99 -25.42
C PHE A 53 9.35 5.78 -26.69
N ILE A 54 8.09 6.20 -26.76
CA ILE A 54 7.57 6.99 -27.89
C ILE A 54 8.05 8.43 -27.78
N VAL A 55 8.67 8.92 -28.86
CA VAL A 55 9.01 10.34 -29.07
C VAL A 55 8.08 10.92 -30.13
N ILE A 56 7.24 11.88 -29.76
CA ILE A 56 6.17 12.39 -30.65
C ILE A 56 6.73 13.05 -31.89
N SER A 57 7.73 13.92 -31.74
CA SER A 57 8.41 14.59 -32.86
C SER A 57 9.02 13.64 -33.90
N ASN A 58 9.40 12.42 -33.50
CA ASN A 58 9.96 11.41 -34.40
C ASN A 58 8.89 10.59 -35.14
N SER A 59 7.64 10.60 -34.66
CA SER A 59 6.54 9.77 -35.19
C SER A 59 5.44 10.60 -35.88
N ILE A 60 5.21 11.84 -35.45
CA ILE A 60 4.17 12.73 -35.99
C ILE A 60 4.84 13.96 -36.64
N THR A 61 5.22 14.92 -35.80
CA THR A 61 5.89 16.18 -36.15
C THR A 61 6.29 16.87 -34.85
N LYS A 62 7.20 17.84 -34.94
CA LYS A 62 7.58 18.70 -33.82
C LYS A 62 6.53 19.80 -33.61
N SER A 63 6.22 20.12 -32.35
CA SER A 63 5.42 21.29 -31.97
C SER A 63 6.20 22.60 -32.11
N GLU A 64 5.50 23.73 -32.26
CA GLU A 64 6.10 25.07 -32.23
C GLU A 64 6.53 25.50 -30.81
N GLU A 65 6.02 24.84 -29.77
CA GLU A 65 6.31 25.16 -28.37
C GLU A 65 7.76 24.80 -27.98
N ASN A 66 8.33 25.63 -27.09
CA ASN A 66 9.67 25.41 -26.57
C ASN A 66 9.63 24.84 -25.14
N PHE A 67 9.68 23.51 -25.05
CA PHE A 67 9.60 22.75 -23.79
C PHE A 67 10.79 22.96 -22.84
N GLU A 68 11.96 23.41 -23.32
CA GLU A 68 13.15 23.65 -22.48
C GLU A 68 12.91 24.73 -21.42
N LYS A 69 11.83 25.51 -21.55
CA LYS A 69 11.44 26.55 -20.60
C LYS A 69 10.63 26.03 -19.41
N PHE A 70 10.19 24.78 -19.43
CA PHE A 70 9.32 24.25 -18.38
C PHE A 70 10.14 23.71 -17.21
N GLN A 71 10.17 24.48 -16.12
CA GLN A 71 10.85 24.13 -14.86
C GLN A 71 10.40 22.78 -14.26
N VAL A 72 9.23 22.26 -14.65
CA VAL A 72 8.75 20.96 -14.19
C VAL A 72 9.69 19.82 -14.60
N LEU A 73 10.36 19.95 -15.75
CA LEU A 73 11.28 18.94 -16.27
C LEU A 73 12.56 18.83 -15.45
N ASP A 74 12.94 19.90 -14.74
CA ASP A 74 14.13 19.93 -13.88
C ASP A 74 13.97 19.04 -12.64
N LYS A 75 12.72 18.69 -12.28
CA LYS A 75 12.43 17.77 -11.17
C LYS A 75 12.56 16.29 -11.56
N ILE A 76 12.70 15.98 -12.85
CA ILE A 76 12.67 14.61 -13.37
C ILE A 76 14.10 14.12 -13.59
N ASN A 77 14.64 13.40 -12.60
CA ASN A 77 16.03 12.93 -12.63
C ASN A 77 16.27 11.76 -13.60
N ASN A 78 15.24 10.94 -13.87
CA ASN A 78 15.37 9.79 -14.76
C ASN A 78 15.16 10.19 -16.22
N SER A 79 16.17 9.95 -17.06
CA SER A 79 16.15 10.33 -18.48
C SER A 79 15.04 9.64 -19.28
N TYR A 80 14.67 8.40 -18.94
CA TYR A 80 13.56 7.70 -19.61
C TYR A 80 12.21 8.31 -19.26
N HIS A 81 11.98 8.64 -17.98
CA HIS A 81 10.76 9.31 -17.55
C HIS A 81 10.65 10.69 -18.19
N ARG A 82 11.77 11.42 -18.27
CA ARG A 82 11.83 12.72 -18.94
C ARG A 82 11.42 12.63 -20.41
N VAL A 83 11.94 11.67 -21.16
CA VAL A 83 11.54 11.45 -22.56
C VAL A 83 10.04 11.20 -22.72
N ILE A 84 9.44 10.42 -21.82
CA ILE A 84 7.99 10.13 -21.84
C ILE A 84 7.19 11.40 -21.53
N VAL A 85 7.60 12.16 -20.50
CA VAL A 85 6.93 13.40 -20.12
C VAL A 85 7.06 14.47 -21.19
N ASP A 86 8.25 14.65 -21.77
CA ASP A 86 8.48 15.56 -22.89
C ASP A 86 7.53 15.23 -24.05
N SER A 87 7.41 13.94 -24.37
CA SER A 87 6.54 13.46 -25.45
C SER A 87 5.05 13.62 -25.11
N TYR A 88 4.66 13.47 -23.85
CA TYR A 88 3.31 13.76 -23.38
C TYR A 88 2.99 15.25 -23.52
N LEU A 89 3.89 16.14 -23.09
CA LEU A 89 3.70 17.59 -23.25
C LEU A 89 3.64 17.98 -24.73
N GLU A 90 4.52 17.43 -25.55
CA GLU A 90 4.54 17.67 -27.00
C GLU A 90 3.24 17.21 -27.67
N LEU A 91 2.70 16.06 -27.29
CA LEU A 91 1.39 15.61 -27.78
C LEU A 91 0.28 16.61 -27.45
N ASN A 92 0.25 17.14 -26.22
CA ASN A 92 -0.77 18.11 -25.81
C ASN A 92 -0.61 19.47 -26.49
N ALA A 93 0.63 19.89 -26.76
CA ALA A 93 0.90 21.10 -27.54
C ALA A 93 0.39 20.96 -28.99
N LEU A 94 0.68 19.83 -29.64
CA LEU A 94 0.16 19.53 -30.98
C LEU A 94 -1.37 19.49 -31.03
N ILE A 95 -2.03 19.03 -29.96
CA ILE A 95 -3.50 19.07 -29.86
C ILE A 95 -4.00 20.53 -29.81
N ASP A 96 -3.35 21.39 -29.03
CA ASP A 96 -3.68 22.83 -28.99
C ASP A 96 -3.43 23.53 -30.33
N GLU A 97 -2.48 23.03 -31.13
CA GLU A 97 -2.19 23.46 -32.52
C GLU A 97 -3.20 22.89 -33.55
N GLY A 98 -4.11 22.00 -33.14
CA GLY A 98 -5.11 21.40 -34.03
C GLY A 98 -4.59 20.22 -34.86
N ASN A 99 -3.51 19.57 -34.46
CA ASN A 99 -2.98 18.39 -35.15
C ASN A 99 -3.94 17.20 -34.98
N GLN A 100 -4.50 16.73 -36.10
CA GLN A 100 -5.50 15.65 -36.10
C GLN A 100 -4.94 14.30 -35.62
N ILE A 101 -3.68 13.98 -35.93
CA ILE A 101 -3.05 12.72 -35.48
C ILE A 101 -2.88 12.76 -33.95
N ALA A 102 -2.45 13.91 -33.41
CA ALA A 102 -2.31 14.07 -31.96
C ALA A 102 -3.68 13.95 -31.25
N LEU A 103 -4.74 14.55 -31.82
CA LEU A 103 -6.09 14.47 -31.28
C LEU A 103 -6.64 13.02 -31.26
N GLU A 104 -6.40 12.25 -32.32
CA GLU A 104 -6.80 10.83 -32.40
C GLU A 104 -6.05 9.93 -31.42
N ASN A 105 -4.87 10.34 -30.94
CA ASN A 105 -4.02 9.57 -30.03
C ASN A 105 -3.84 10.27 -28.68
N GLN A 106 -4.77 11.16 -28.32
CA GLN A 106 -4.68 12.05 -27.17
C GLN A 106 -4.52 11.34 -25.81
N ASP A 107 -4.84 10.05 -25.75
CA ASP A 107 -4.81 9.21 -24.57
C ASP A 107 -3.62 8.23 -24.58
N LEU A 108 -2.69 8.35 -25.54
CA LEU A 108 -1.52 7.48 -25.70
C LEU A 108 -0.72 7.32 -24.40
N PHE A 109 -0.43 8.45 -23.74
CA PHE A 109 0.36 8.48 -22.52
C PHE A 109 -0.47 8.41 -21.24
N GLU A 110 -1.81 8.38 -21.32
CA GLU A 110 -2.68 8.39 -20.14
C GLU A 110 -2.32 7.31 -19.11
N PRO A 111 -2.03 6.04 -19.50
CA PRO A 111 -1.71 5.02 -18.52
C PRO A 111 -0.36 5.26 -17.81
N VAL A 112 0.65 5.78 -18.52
CA VAL A 112 1.97 6.03 -17.91
C VAL A 112 1.97 7.31 -17.07
N ILE A 113 1.18 8.32 -17.41
CA ILE A 113 0.99 9.48 -16.53
C ILE A 113 0.27 9.06 -15.25
N LYS A 114 -0.81 8.26 -15.34
CA LYS A 114 -1.47 7.68 -14.16
C LYS A 114 -0.54 6.80 -13.32
N LEU A 115 0.39 6.07 -13.95
CA LEU A 115 1.40 5.30 -13.24
C LEU A 115 2.25 6.21 -12.35
N TYR A 116 2.76 7.32 -12.91
CA TYR A 116 3.56 8.30 -12.17
C TYR A 116 2.76 9.01 -11.07
N GLU A 117 1.50 9.39 -11.34
CA GLU A 117 0.59 9.96 -10.34
C GLU A 117 0.36 9.03 -9.14
N ARG A 118 0.39 7.71 -9.37
CA ARG A 118 0.25 6.68 -8.33
C ARG A 118 1.59 6.27 -7.71
N GLY A 119 2.67 7.00 -7.96
CA GLY A 119 4.02 6.76 -7.42
C GLY A 119 4.75 5.57 -8.06
N GLY A 120 4.20 4.97 -9.11
CA GLY A 120 4.81 3.84 -9.80
C GLY A 120 5.87 4.28 -10.82
N SER A 121 6.73 3.35 -11.21
CA SER A 121 7.72 3.55 -12.26
C SER A 121 7.91 2.27 -13.06
N PHE A 122 8.50 2.38 -14.25
CA PHE A 122 9.01 1.21 -14.96
C PHE A 122 10.39 1.48 -15.52
N TYR A 123 11.18 0.42 -15.70
CA TYR A 123 12.51 0.52 -16.30
C TYR A 123 12.79 -0.63 -17.24
N LYS A 124 13.71 -0.40 -18.19
CA LYS A 124 14.14 -1.43 -19.13
C LYS A 124 15.37 -2.17 -18.58
N ARG A 125 15.32 -3.50 -18.54
CA ARG A 125 16.48 -4.34 -18.21
C ARG A 125 16.40 -5.66 -18.99
N GLY A 126 17.50 -6.06 -19.64
CA GLY A 126 17.61 -7.37 -20.29
C GLY A 126 16.63 -7.64 -21.44
N GLY A 127 16.10 -6.60 -22.11
CA GLY A 127 15.07 -6.78 -23.14
C GLY A 127 13.63 -6.79 -22.60
N PHE A 128 13.45 -6.60 -21.29
CA PHE A 128 12.17 -6.52 -20.62
C PHE A 128 11.89 -5.12 -20.11
N VAL A 129 10.60 -4.80 -19.94
CA VAL A 129 10.10 -3.68 -19.15
C VAL A 129 9.70 -4.23 -17.79
N ASN A 130 10.28 -3.68 -16.73
CA ASN A 130 10.07 -4.12 -15.35
C ASN A 130 9.23 -3.08 -14.61
N VAL A 131 8.24 -3.52 -13.83
CA VAL A 131 7.34 -2.66 -13.06
C VAL A 131 6.77 -3.45 -11.88
N ALA A 132 6.86 -2.90 -10.67
CA ALA A 132 6.29 -3.50 -9.46
C ALA A 132 6.58 -5.01 -9.31
N GLY A 133 7.86 -5.39 -9.39
CA GLY A 133 8.30 -6.79 -9.37
C GLY A 133 8.01 -7.64 -10.62
N GLU A 134 7.16 -7.18 -11.55
CA GLU A 134 6.77 -7.91 -12.76
C GLU A 134 7.64 -7.55 -13.97
N SER A 135 7.80 -8.50 -14.89
CA SER A 135 8.59 -8.35 -16.12
C SER A 135 7.76 -8.59 -17.38
N PHE A 136 7.74 -7.60 -18.26
CA PHE A 136 7.07 -7.65 -19.56
C PHE A 136 8.08 -7.78 -20.69
N GLU A 137 7.90 -8.77 -21.55
CA GLU A 137 8.62 -8.80 -22.83
C GLU A 137 8.24 -7.62 -23.71
N ILE A 138 9.25 -7.06 -24.40
CA ILE A 138 9.11 -6.00 -25.38
C ILE A 138 8.70 -6.64 -26.72
N VAL A 139 7.41 -6.92 -26.87
CA VAL A 139 6.80 -7.53 -28.06
C VAL A 139 5.60 -6.71 -28.55
N ASP A 140 5.12 -7.00 -29.77
CA ASP A 140 3.90 -6.40 -30.33
C ASP A 140 2.68 -6.81 -29.48
N ARG A 141 2.03 -5.82 -28.86
CA ARG A 141 0.85 -5.99 -28.01
C ARG A 141 -0.45 -5.51 -28.66
N THR A 142 -0.46 -5.26 -29.97
CA THR A 142 -1.62 -4.70 -30.70
C THR A 142 -2.91 -5.52 -30.58
N ASN A 143 -2.79 -6.84 -30.37
CA ASN A 143 -3.93 -7.75 -30.23
C ASN A 143 -4.42 -7.92 -28.78
N MET A 144 -3.80 -7.27 -27.79
CA MET A 144 -4.28 -7.34 -26.40
C MET A 144 -5.60 -6.57 -26.25
N LYS A 145 -6.47 -7.05 -25.35
CA LYS A 145 -7.68 -6.32 -24.97
C LYS A 145 -7.31 -5.05 -24.22
N PRO A 146 -8.04 -3.93 -24.41
CA PRO A 146 -7.88 -2.74 -23.59
C PRO A 146 -8.15 -3.04 -22.12
N HIS A 147 -7.34 -2.44 -21.26
CA HIS A 147 -7.55 -2.43 -19.82
C HIS A 147 -8.39 -1.22 -19.40
N ASP A 148 -9.24 -1.40 -18.39
CA ASP A 148 -9.95 -0.30 -17.74
C ASP A 148 -9.03 0.40 -16.74
N ILE A 149 -8.65 1.63 -17.05
CA ILE A 149 -7.76 2.47 -16.25
C ILE A 149 -8.50 3.55 -15.46
N SER A 150 -9.81 3.38 -15.24
CA SER A 150 -10.57 4.23 -14.34
C SER A 150 -10.04 4.13 -12.90
N ASP A 151 -10.06 5.24 -12.16
CA ASP A 151 -9.52 5.25 -10.79
C ASP A 151 -10.24 4.24 -9.91
N GLN A 152 -11.56 4.06 -10.07
CA GLN A 152 -12.33 3.02 -9.38
C GLN A 152 -11.76 1.61 -9.66
N LYS A 153 -11.43 1.28 -10.90
CA LYS A 153 -10.88 -0.04 -11.24
C LYS A 153 -9.46 -0.21 -10.72
N LEU A 154 -8.62 0.82 -10.84
CA LEU A 154 -7.24 0.79 -10.35
C LEU A 154 -7.20 0.65 -8.82
N ASP A 155 -8.06 1.36 -8.12
CA ASP A 155 -8.21 1.24 -6.67
C ASP A 155 -8.73 -0.15 -6.30
N GLN A 156 -9.69 -0.71 -7.04
CA GLN A 156 -10.15 -2.09 -6.84
C GLN A 156 -9.02 -3.10 -7.02
N ILE A 157 -8.19 -2.96 -8.06
CA ILE A 157 -7.06 -3.87 -8.32
C ILE A 157 -6.03 -3.82 -7.18
N ASP A 158 -5.74 -2.62 -6.68
CA ASP A 158 -4.83 -2.45 -5.55
C ASP A 158 -5.44 -3.07 -4.28
N ILE A 159 -6.74 -2.88 -4.06
CA ILE A 159 -7.47 -3.55 -2.97
C ILE A 159 -7.41 -5.08 -3.13
N GLU A 160 -7.65 -5.62 -4.33
CA GLU A 160 -7.63 -7.06 -4.60
C GLU A 160 -6.24 -7.69 -4.39
N GLN A 161 -5.16 -6.98 -4.78
CA GLN A 161 -3.79 -7.40 -4.46
C GLN A 161 -3.58 -7.51 -2.95
N ASP A 162 -4.06 -6.51 -2.23
CA ASP A 162 -3.94 -6.41 -0.79
C ASP A 162 -4.83 -7.43 -0.05
N MET A 163 -5.91 -7.91 -0.69
CA MET A 163 -6.81 -8.96 -0.21
C MET A 163 -6.30 -10.38 -0.47
N GLU A 164 -5.18 -10.60 -1.17
CA GLU A 164 -4.57 -11.94 -1.28
C GLU A 164 -3.84 -12.37 0.00
N ILE A 165 -3.65 -11.47 0.97
CA ILE A 165 -3.18 -11.77 2.33
C ILE A 165 -4.39 -11.68 3.27
N LEU A 166 -5.24 -12.71 3.23
CA LEU A 166 -6.39 -12.84 4.15
C LEU A 166 -5.91 -13.40 5.49
N TRP A 167 -5.48 -12.54 6.40
CA TRP A 167 -5.84 -12.79 7.79
C TRP A 167 -7.35 -12.55 7.86
N GLY A 168 -8.13 -13.63 7.78
CA GLY A 168 -9.60 -13.55 7.85
C GLY A 168 -10.06 -13.18 9.26
N ASN A 169 -11.37 -13.06 9.46
CA ASN A 169 -11.90 -13.31 10.80
C ASN A 169 -11.78 -14.82 11.01
N GLU A 170 -10.77 -15.28 11.75
CA GLU A 170 -10.47 -16.71 11.88
C GLU A 170 -11.62 -17.49 12.52
N ASP A 171 -12.48 -16.81 13.27
CA ASP A 171 -13.68 -17.36 13.91
C ASP A 171 -14.97 -17.14 13.08
N ASN A 172 -14.86 -16.56 11.88
CA ASN A 172 -15.98 -16.20 10.99
C ASN A 172 -17.09 -15.36 11.65
N ILE A 173 -16.73 -14.51 12.62
CA ILE A 173 -17.69 -13.65 13.32
C ILE A 173 -18.13 -12.50 12.38
N VAL A 174 -19.44 -12.26 12.30
CA VAL A 174 -19.98 -11.10 11.61
C VAL A 174 -19.93 -9.90 12.55
N ILE A 175 -19.13 -8.88 12.21
CA ILE A 175 -18.98 -7.66 13.00
C ILE A 175 -19.68 -6.52 12.25
N GLU A 176 -20.77 -6.00 12.82
CA GLU A 176 -21.50 -4.87 12.26
C GLU A 176 -20.95 -3.51 12.71
N ASN A 177 -20.41 -3.45 13.93
CA ASN A 177 -19.78 -2.26 14.53
C ASN A 177 -18.48 -2.70 15.23
N TYR A 178 -17.34 -2.32 14.65
CA TYR A 178 -16.02 -2.77 15.10
C TYR A 178 -15.62 -2.12 16.41
N LEU A 179 -15.93 -0.85 16.63
CA LEU A 179 -15.59 -0.14 17.87
C LEU A 179 -16.37 -0.71 19.05
N GLU A 180 -17.68 -0.91 18.89
CA GLU A 180 -18.52 -1.53 19.94
C GLU A 180 -18.04 -2.96 20.24
N HIS A 181 -17.74 -3.74 19.21
CA HIS A 181 -17.19 -5.08 19.37
C HIS A 181 -15.87 -5.07 20.15
N ALA A 182 -14.93 -4.20 19.76
CA ALA A 182 -13.63 -4.06 20.43
C ALA A 182 -13.77 -3.62 21.90
N LEU A 183 -14.66 -2.66 22.18
CA LEU A 183 -14.96 -2.20 23.54
C LEU A 183 -15.50 -3.33 24.41
N ASN A 184 -16.44 -4.12 23.88
CA ASN A 184 -17.03 -5.25 24.60
C ASN A 184 -15.95 -6.28 24.97
N ARG A 185 -15.05 -6.61 24.04
CA ARG A 185 -13.94 -7.52 24.31
C ARG A 185 -13.01 -6.99 25.39
N ILE A 186 -12.50 -5.77 25.24
CA ILE A 186 -11.58 -5.16 26.21
C ILE A 186 -12.20 -5.11 27.62
N ASN A 187 -13.49 -4.78 27.73
CA ASN A 187 -14.18 -4.69 29.02
C ASN A 187 -14.35 -6.04 29.73
N LEU A 188 -14.25 -7.16 29.01
CA LEU A 188 -14.33 -8.51 29.58
C LEU A 188 -12.97 -9.05 30.03
N ILE A 189 -11.87 -8.43 29.62
CA ILE A 189 -10.51 -8.87 29.96
C ILE A 189 -10.19 -8.48 31.40
N ASN A 190 -9.69 -9.44 32.18
CA ASN A 190 -9.20 -9.19 33.54
C ASN A 190 -7.69 -8.87 33.54
N PHE A 191 -7.32 -7.62 33.28
CA PHE A 191 -5.93 -7.16 33.26
C PHE A 191 -5.19 -7.18 34.61
N LYS A 192 -5.84 -7.62 35.70
CA LYS A 192 -5.23 -7.67 37.05
C LYS A 192 -4.78 -9.07 37.45
N PHE A 193 -5.05 -10.07 36.62
CA PHE A 193 -4.78 -11.46 36.96
C PHE A 193 -4.00 -12.11 35.83
N GLU A 194 -2.75 -12.46 36.12
CA GLU A 194 -1.92 -13.27 35.24
C GLU A 194 -2.31 -14.75 35.43
N GLU A 195 -2.59 -15.42 34.31
CA GLU A 195 -2.74 -16.87 34.31
C GLU A 195 -1.38 -17.54 34.09
N ALA A 196 -1.29 -18.83 34.40
CA ALA A 196 -0.12 -19.61 34.05
C ALA A 196 0.11 -19.58 32.53
N GLU A 197 1.38 -19.54 32.12
CA GLU A 197 1.79 -19.55 30.71
C GLU A 197 1.13 -20.71 29.96
N LYS A 198 0.49 -20.39 28.83
CA LYS A 198 -0.17 -21.35 27.94
C LYS A 198 0.56 -21.42 26.60
N ASN A 199 0.46 -22.57 25.91
CA ASN A 199 1.09 -22.76 24.59
C ASN A 199 0.56 -21.73 23.57
N SER A 200 -0.72 -21.36 23.65
CA SER A 200 -1.32 -20.35 22.80
C SER A 200 -0.70 -18.95 22.96
N HIS A 201 -0.11 -18.63 24.11
CA HIS A 201 0.41 -17.28 24.38
C HIS A 201 1.53 -16.91 23.40
N LEU A 202 2.52 -17.78 23.23
CA LEU A 202 3.62 -17.57 22.29
C LEU A 202 3.14 -17.55 20.83
N ILE A 203 2.16 -18.39 20.50
CA ILE A 203 1.58 -18.46 19.15
C ILE A 203 0.93 -17.13 18.77
N LEU A 204 0.12 -16.57 19.69
CA LEU A 204 -0.55 -15.29 19.51
C LEU A 204 0.44 -14.13 19.39
N ALA A 205 1.49 -14.11 20.20
CA ALA A 205 2.54 -13.11 20.09
C ALA A 205 3.29 -13.18 18.76
N ASN A 206 3.67 -14.40 18.31
CA ASN A 206 4.33 -14.59 17.01
C ASN A 206 3.45 -14.12 15.85
N GLU A 207 2.15 -14.41 15.94
CA GLU A 207 1.18 -14.02 14.93
C GLU A 207 0.99 -12.48 14.90
N PHE A 208 0.99 -11.81 16.06
CA PHE A 208 1.04 -10.34 16.11
C PHE A 208 2.29 -9.79 15.44
N LEU A 209 3.49 -10.28 15.82
CA LEU A 209 4.75 -9.81 15.24
C LEU A 209 4.77 -10.00 13.73
N LYS A 210 4.21 -11.11 13.25
CA LYS A 210 4.03 -11.36 11.82
C LYS A 210 3.12 -10.32 11.19
N ARG A 211 1.91 -10.11 11.72
CA ARG A 211 0.98 -9.08 11.21
C ARG A 211 1.58 -7.68 11.21
N SER A 212 2.37 -7.32 12.23
CA SER A 212 3.11 -6.06 12.28
C SER A 212 4.20 -5.98 11.21
N ALA A 213 4.97 -7.05 10.95
CA ALA A 213 5.95 -7.09 9.87
C ALA A 213 5.28 -6.99 8.49
N TYR A 214 4.11 -7.61 8.31
CA TYR A 214 3.30 -7.43 7.11
C TYR A 214 2.78 -5.99 6.99
N PHE A 215 2.30 -5.40 8.09
CA PHE A 215 1.92 -3.99 8.09
C PHE A 215 3.08 -3.10 7.68
N GLU A 216 4.28 -3.27 8.25
CA GLU A 216 5.48 -2.54 7.84
C GLU A 216 5.75 -2.67 6.34
N ARG A 217 5.81 -3.91 5.84
CA ARG A 217 6.13 -4.20 4.45
C ARG A 217 5.14 -3.58 3.45
N PHE A 218 3.86 -3.47 3.83
CA PHE A 218 2.77 -3.11 2.92
C PHE A 218 2.06 -1.79 3.26
N SER A 219 2.46 -1.09 4.32
CA SER A 219 1.84 0.19 4.74
C SER A 219 2.28 1.39 3.90
N TYR A 220 3.22 1.21 2.96
CA TYR A 220 3.72 2.26 2.06
C TYR A 220 4.34 3.45 2.78
N LEU A 221 4.77 3.26 4.03
CA LEU A 221 5.48 4.25 4.81
C LEU A 221 6.98 4.01 4.62
N ASP A 222 7.76 5.05 4.32
CA ASP A 222 9.24 5.06 4.34
C ASP A 222 9.78 4.88 5.78
N LEU A 223 9.11 4.08 6.60
CA LEU A 223 9.44 3.80 7.98
C LEU A 223 9.99 2.38 8.06
N SER A 224 11.30 2.25 8.25
CA SER A 224 11.81 1.07 8.94
C SER A 224 11.27 1.13 10.37
N LEU A 225 10.30 0.28 10.72
CA LEU A 225 9.71 0.33 12.04
C LEU A 225 10.73 -0.16 13.07
N GLU A 226 11.13 0.74 13.97
CA GLU A 226 12.04 0.38 15.07
C GLU A 226 11.38 -0.58 16.08
N SER A 227 10.05 -0.75 16.01
CA SER A 227 9.25 -1.55 16.93
C SER A 227 8.00 -2.11 16.25
N PRO A 228 7.52 -3.32 16.62
CA PRO A 228 6.26 -3.88 16.09
C PRO A 228 5.01 -3.25 16.72
N PHE A 229 5.15 -2.49 17.82
CA PHE A 229 4.05 -1.87 18.57
C PHE A 229 3.65 -0.51 17.98
N VAL A 230 3.36 -0.48 16.69
CA VAL A 230 3.03 0.75 15.97
C VAL A 230 1.55 1.04 16.05
N ASN A 231 1.20 2.32 16.25
CA ASN A 231 -0.15 2.79 16.06
C ASN A 231 -0.51 2.77 14.58
N VAL A 232 -1.26 1.76 14.15
CA VAL A 232 -1.69 1.58 12.76
C VAL A 232 -2.56 2.74 12.28
N ALA A 233 -3.42 3.30 13.14
CA ALA A 233 -4.27 4.44 12.77
C ALA A 233 -3.40 5.67 12.44
N GLU A 234 -2.46 6.00 13.31
CA GLU A 234 -1.50 7.10 13.13
C GLU A 234 -0.62 6.89 11.90
N ALA A 235 -0.08 5.68 11.75
CA ALA A 235 0.74 5.28 10.62
C ALA A 235 -0.03 5.41 9.29
N LEU A 236 -1.34 5.17 9.28
CA LEU A 236 -2.20 5.41 8.10
C LEU A 236 -2.49 6.89 7.83
N GLY A 237 -1.97 7.82 8.64
CA GLY A 237 -2.16 9.27 8.53
C GLY A 237 -3.41 9.78 9.25
N TYR A 238 -4.00 8.98 10.13
CA TYR A 238 -5.20 9.35 10.88
C TYR A 238 -4.86 9.54 12.35
N SER A 239 -5.29 10.65 12.93
CA SER A 239 -5.30 10.82 14.38
C SER A 239 -6.74 10.75 14.85
N PRO A 240 -7.28 9.55 15.12
CA PRO A 240 -8.56 9.44 15.79
C PRO A 240 -8.36 9.93 17.23
N ILE A 241 -8.73 11.18 17.51
CA ILE A 241 -8.82 11.66 18.90
C ILE A 241 -10.07 11.01 19.49
N LEU A 242 -9.93 9.75 19.92
CA LEU A 242 -10.91 9.11 20.79
C LEU A 242 -10.66 9.69 22.20
N GLU A 243 -11.71 10.22 22.83
CA GLU A 243 -11.65 10.56 24.26
C GLU A 243 -11.73 9.26 25.07
N ILE A 244 -10.65 8.47 25.09
CA ILE A 244 -10.62 7.07 25.56
C ILE A 244 -11.17 6.92 26.97
N GLU A 245 -10.87 7.89 27.85
CA GLU A 245 -11.36 7.93 29.23
C GLU A 245 -12.89 8.01 29.33
N LYS A 246 -13.58 8.53 28.30
CA LYS A 246 -15.04 8.54 28.22
C LYS A 246 -15.62 7.27 27.62
N ILE A 247 -14.83 6.51 26.86
CA ILE A 247 -15.31 5.41 26.02
C ILE A 247 -15.01 4.04 26.67
N SER A 248 -13.93 3.91 27.45
CA SER A 248 -13.66 2.71 28.26
C SER A 248 -12.92 3.03 29.58
N PRO A 249 -13.62 3.03 30.73
CA PRO A 249 -12.98 3.11 32.05
C PRO A 249 -12.01 1.95 32.33
N THR A 250 -12.23 0.79 31.67
CA THR A 250 -11.36 -0.38 31.80
C THR A 250 -9.97 -0.09 31.28
N VAL A 251 -9.85 0.50 30.08
CA VAL A 251 -8.55 0.89 29.48
C VAL A 251 -7.79 1.85 30.40
N SER A 252 -8.48 2.82 30.99
CA SER A 252 -7.87 3.77 31.95
C SER A 252 -7.30 3.09 33.21
N SER A 253 -7.76 1.87 33.55
CA SER A 253 -7.33 1.14 34.74
C SER A 253 -6.16 0.17 34.51
N ILE A 254 -5.78 -0.08 33.26
CA ILE A 254 -4.67 -0.96 32.88
C ILE A 254 -3.36 -0.35 33.39
N GLN A 255 -2.58 -1.14 34.14
CA GLN A 255 -1.31 -0.69 34.73
C GLN A 255 -0.12 -0.86 33.77
N ASN A 256 -0.13 -1.90 32.94
CA ASN A 256 0.90 -2.12 31.93
C ASN A 256 0.68 -1.16 30.76
N GLU A 257 1.61 -0.21 30.57
CA GLU A 257 1.50 0.82 29.55
C GLU A 257 1.56 0.28 28.11
N ILE A 258 2.21 -0.86 27.87
CA ILE A 258 2.25 -1.50 26.55
C ILE A 258 0.87 -2.08 26.23
N ILE A 259 0.32 -2.89 27.13
CA ILE A 259 -1.03 -3.46 26.98
C ILE A 259 -2.06 -2.34 26.79
N LYS A 260 -1.95 -1.28 27.60
CA LYS A 260 -2.83 -0.12 27.50
C LYS A 260 -2.72 0.55 26.13
N SER A 261 -1.50 0.79 25.64
CA SER A 261 -1.26 1.36 24.31
C SER A 261 -1.84 0.48 23.20
N ILE A 262 -1.66 -0.84 23.26
CA ILE A 262 -2.24 -1.78 22.29
C ILE A 262 -3.77 -1.72 22.30
N CYS A 263 -4.40 -1.69 23.48
CA CYS A 263 -5.86 -1.59 23.58
C CYS A 263 -6.38 -0.28 22.98
N ILE A 264 -5.67 0.83 23.22
CA ILE A 264 -5.98 2.14 22.62
C ILE A 264 -5.91 2.06 21.10
N GLN A 265 -4.81 1.56 20.56
CA GLN A 265 -4.59 1.48 19.11
C GLN A 265 -5.59 0.54 18.43
N TYR A 266 -5.99 -0.55 19.09
CA TYR A 266 -7.05 -1.43 18.62
C TYR A 266 -8.39 -0.69 18.50
N LEU A 267 -8.79 0.06 19.53
CA LEU A 267 -10.01 0.87 19.52
C LEU A 267 -9.98 1.96 18.44
N GLU A 268 -8.86 2.65 18.31
CA GLU A 268 -8.63 3.67 17.28
C GLU A 268 -8.77 3.11 15.87
N LEU A 269 -8.16 1.95 15.61
CA LEU A 269 -8.27 1.27 14.33
C LEU A 269 -9.71 0.82 14.06
N SER A 270 -10.38 0.20 15.05
CA SER A 270 -11.79 -0.20 14.94
C SER A 270 -12.71 0.98 14.63
N ALA A 271 -12.51 2.14 15.26
CA ALA A 271 -13.28 3.35 14.98
C ALA A 271 -13.10 3.83 13.53
N LEU A 272 -11.88 3.77 12.98
CA LEU A 272 -11.63 4.12 11.58
C LEU A 272 -12.31 3.15 10.60
N VAL A 273 -12.39 1.86 10.95
CA VAL A 273 -13.12 0.87 10.15
C VAL A 273 -14.61 1.22 10.08
N ASP A 274 -15.23 1.59 11.20
CA ASP A 274 -16.64 2.01 11.25
C ASP A 274 -16.91 3.33 10.52
N GLN A 275 -15.91 4.23 10.49
CA GLN A 275 -15.97 5.46 9.69
C GLN A 275 -15.82 5.22 8.17
N GLY A 276 -15.63 3.96 7.74
CA GLY A 276 -15.52 3.59 6.34
C GLY A 276 -14.14 3.86 5.73
N VAL A 277 -13.11 4.05 6.55
CA VAL A 277 -11.74 4.23 6.05
C VAL A 277 -11.24 2.91 5.47
N LEU A 278 -11.18 2.84 4.13
CA LEU A 278 -10.82 1.62 3.39
C LEU A 278 -9.47 1.05 3.81
N ARG A 279 -8.46 1.90 4.06
CA ARG A 279 -7.14 1.47 4.53
C ARG A 279 -7.17 0.90 5.96
N ALA A 280 -8.02 1.41 6.85
CA ALA A 280 -8.17 0.84 8.19
C ALA A 280 -8.82 -0.55 8.13
N ARG A 281 -9.83 -0.72 7.27
CA ARG A 281 -10.47 -2.03 7.01
C ARG A 281 -9.50 -3.08 6.49
N LYS A 282 -8.39 -2.70 5.86
CA LYS A 282 -7.32 -3.63 5.43
C LYS A 282 -6.56 -4.25 6.61
N TYR A 283 -6.38 -3.51 7.70
CA TYR A 283 -5.51 -3.90 8.81
C TYR A 283 -6.27 -4.15 10.12
N TYR A 284 -7.61 -4.19 10.08
CA TYR A 284 -8.48 -4.20 11.25
C TYR A 284 -8.14 -5.28 12.29
N ASN A 285 -7.52 -6.39 11.86
CA ASN A 285 -7.15 -7.53 12.69
C ASN A 285 -5.65 -7.62 12.99
N VAL A 286 -4.85 -6.56 12.77
CA VAL A 286 -3.43 -6.51 13.18
C VAL A 286 -3.28 -6.80 14.67
N TYR A 287 -4.13 -6.19 15.51
CA TYR A 287 -4.08 -6.35 16.96
C TYR A 287 -4.84 -7.59 17.46
N GLU A 288 -5.58 -8.28 16.60
CA GLU A 288 -6.40 -9.45 16.96
C GLU A 288 -5.63 -10.51 17.77
N PRO A 289 -4.39 -10.87 17.42
CA PRO A 289 -3.66 -11.88 18.19
C PRO A 289 -3.34 -11.40 19.62
N LEU A 290 -3.03 -10.11 19.83
CA LEU A 290 -2.76 -9.60 21.18
C LEU A 290 -4.04 -9.46 22.01
N ILE A 291 -5.17 -9.09 21.40
CA ILE A 291 -6.45 -9.08 22.13
C ILE A 291 -6.80 -10.50 22.59
N LYS A 292 -6.63 -11.51 21.72
CA LYS A 292 -6.79 -12.92 22.10
C LYS A 292 -5.78 -13.38 23.16
N LEU A 293 -4.55 -12.86 23.13
CA LEU A 293 -3.54 -13.15 24.16
C LEU A 293 -4.04 -12.69 25.54
N PHE A 294 -4.52 -11.45 25.60
CA PHE A 294 -5.03 -10.84 26.83
C PHE A 294 -6.31 -11.53 27.34
N GLU A 295 -7.23 -11.90 26.45
CA GLU A 295 -8.44 -12.69 26.79
C GLU A 295 -8.10 -14.05 27.43
N ARG A 296 -6.91 -14.58 27.17
CA ARG A 296 -6.43 -15.86 27.70
C ARG A 296 -5.49 -15.72 28.90
N GLY A 297 -5.41 -14.52 29.47
CA GLY A 297 -4.59 -14.20 30.66
C GLY A 297 -3.09 -14.13 30.38
N GLY A 298 -2.69 -14.01 29.10
CA GLY A 298 -1.29 -13.82 28.71
C GLY A 298 -0.90 -12.34 28.72
N GLU A 299 0.40 -12.09 28.78
CA GLU A 299 1.00 -10.75 28.82
C GLU A 299 2.12 -10.62 27.79
N ILE A 300 2.37 -9.38 27.36
CA ILE A 300 3.50 -9.00 26.53
C ILE A 300 4.16 -7.75 27.12
N ASP A 301 5.48 -7.82 27.26
CA ASP A 301 6.29 -6.76 27.84
C ASP A 301 7.43 -6.33 26.93
N LEU A 302 7.95 -5.14 27.20
CA LEU A 302 9.21 -4.65 26.65
C LEU A 302 10.18 -4.39 27.81
N VAL A 303 11.13 -5.30 28.00
CA VAL A 303 12.14 -5.23 29.08
C VAL A 303 13.53 -5.18 28.46
N ASP A 304 14.30 -4.14 28.78
CA ASP A 304 15.68 -3.96 28.31
C ASP A 304 15.86 -4.13 26.79
N ASN A 305 14.95 -3.53 25.99
CA ASN A 305 14.88 -3.68 24.53
C ASN A 305 14.60 -5.11 24.04
N ASN A 306 13.91 -5.93 24.83
CA ASN A 306 13.42 -7.24 24.41
C ASN A 306 11.91 -7.31 24.57
N ILE A 307 11.26 -7.91 23.58
CA ILE A 307 9.86 -8.30 23.65
C ILE A 307 9.80 -9.61 24.45
N VAL A 308 9.07 -9.60 25.55
CA VAL A 308 8.94 -10.74 26.47
C VAL A 308 7.51 -11.24 26.45
N VAL A 309 7.35 -12.54 26.21
CA VAL A 309 6.05 -13.23 26.28
C VAL A 309 6.27 -14.58 26.96
N GLY A 310 5.76 -14.71 28.18
CA GLY A 310 6.04 -15.86 29.04
C GLY A 310 7.54 -16.08 29.21
N SER A 311 8.01 -17.27 28.86
CA SER A 311 9.43 -17.65 28.90
C SER A 311 10.24 -17.22 27.66
N THR A 312 9.59 -16.66 26.65
CA THR A 312 10.23 -16.28 25.37
C THR A 312 10.70 -14.83 25.39
N ILE A 313 11.92 -14.61 24.90
CA ILE A 313 12.56 -13.29 24.78
C ILE A 313 12.96 -13.09 23.31
N VAL A 314 12.47 -12.02 22.69
CA VAL A 314 12.82 -11.62 21.32
C VAL A 314 13.51 -10.25 21.38
N PRO A 315 14.79 -10.12 20.98
CA PRO A 315 15.44 -8.82 20.90
C PRO A 315 14.66 -7.90 19.95
N LEU A 316 14.39 -6.67 20.40
CA LEU A 316 13.68 -5.70 19.58
C LEU A 316 14.42 -5.46 18.26
N SER A 317 15.76 -5.41 18.25
CA SER A 317 16.53 -5.24 17.00
C SER A 317 16.27 -6.32 15.94
N ASP A 318 15.82 -7.50 16.37
CA ASP A 318 15.68 -8.68 15.52
C ASP A 318 14.21 -9.05 15.29
N TRP A 319 13.26 -8.25 15.81
CA TRP A 319 11.83 -8.58 15.83
C TRP A 319 11.30 -8.89 14.42
N TYR A 320 11.71 -8.13 13.42
CA TYR A 320 11.23 -8.28 12.04
C TYR A 320 11.72 -9.58 11.41
N VAL A 321 13.02 -9.87 11.52
CA VAL A 321 13.61 -11.12 11.03
C VAL A 321 13.01 -12.31 11.76
N TYR A 322 12.83 -12.17 13.08
CA TYR A 322 12.16 -13.17 13.89
C TYR A 322 10.74 -13.44 13.38
N ALA A 323 9.93 -12.40 13.16
CA ALA A 323 8.55 -12.51 12.67
C ALA A 323 8.47 -13.21 11.31
N MET A 324 9.30 -12.78 10.35
CA MET A 324 9.29 -13.27 8.98
C MET A 324 9.79 -14.72 8.82
N THR A 325 10.46 -15.27 9.84
CA THR A 325 10.94 -16.66 9.84
C THR A 325 9.97 -17.64 10.51
N ARG A 326 8.87 -17.16 11.10
CA ARG A 326 7.84 -18.00 11.72
C ARG A 326 6.76 -18.44 10.72
N PRO A 327 6.24 -19.68 10.85
CA PRO A 327 5.10 -20.12 10.05
C PRO A 327 3.87 -19.28 10.38
N GLU A 328 2.86 -19.35 9.51
CA GLU A 328 1.52 -18.83 9.83
C GLU A 328 0.86 -19.77 10.83
N TYR A 329 0.15 -19.20 11.81
CA TYR A 329 -0.57 -19.97 12.81
C TYR A 329 -2.08 -19.73 12.66
N ASP A 330 -2.84 -20.81 12.76
CA ASP A 330 -4.29 -20.72 12.92
C ASP A 330 -4.61 -20.28 14.35
N ILE A 331 -5.14 -19.07 14.50
CA ILE A 331 -5.51 -18.48 15.78
C ILE A 331 -7.02 -18.54 16.05
N SER A 332 -7.76 -19.41 15.35
CA SER A 332 -9.15 -19.72 15.68
C SER A 332 -9.29 -20.21 17.12
N ILE A 333 -10.43 -19.95 17.75
CA ILE A 333 -10.71 -20.35 19.14
C ILE A 333 -10.54 -21.87 19.30
N GLU A 334 -10.98 -22.66 18.32
CA GLU A 334 -10.83 -24.13 18.33
C GLU A 334 -9.36 -24.54 18.37
N SER A 335 -8.52 -23.94 17.51
CA SER A 335 -7.09 -24.25 17.42
C SER A 335 -6.34 -23.82 18.68
N LEU A 336 -6.64 -22.62 19.21
CA LEU A 336 -6.02 -22.13 20.46
C LEU A 336 -6.42 -22.98 21.68
N ASN A 337 -7.69 -23.41 21.76
CA ASN A 337 -8.12 -24.29 22.83
C ASN A 337 -7.45 -25.66 22.75
N ALA A 338 -7.27 -26.21 21.56
CA ALA A 338 -6.56 -27.48 21.36
C ALA A 338 -5.09 -27.42 21.81
N LEU A 339 -4.43 -26.25 21.66
CA LEU A 339 -3.05 -26.03 22.11
C LEU A 339 -2.92 -25.97 23.65
N ASP A 340 -3.96 -25.52 24.33
CA ASP A 340 -3.96 -25.29 25.78
C ASP A 340 -4.62 -26.43 26.58
N SER A 341 -5.09 -27.47 25.90
CA SER A 341 -5.82 -28.62 26.45
C SER A 341 -4.92 -29.65 27.15
#